data_AF-A0A2S0LDD3-F1
#
_entry.id   AF-A0A2S0LDD3-F1
#
_cell.length_a   1.000
_cell.length_b   1.000
_cell.length_c   1.000
_cell.angle_alpha   90.00
_cell.angle_beta   90.00
_cell.angle_gamma   90.00
#
_symmetry.space_group_name_H-M   'P 1'
#
loop_
_entity.id
_entity.type
_entity.pdbx_description
1 polymer ?
#
loop_
_entity_poly.entity_id
_entity_poly.type
_entity_poly.pdbx_seq_one_letter_code
_entity_poly.pdbx_strand_id
1 'polypeptide(L)'
;MIENKQLPHPLTEGDKERASNSYLMSVVAIMAGMPIPLINLLATLFFLFAYRKASYFVRWHCHQAFISQLFLFFINTTTFWWTISIGFGSNMPSNNYFAYLIMAISFNIIEFAGTIYSAMATRKGVHLSWWFYGDLTDLIVKR
;
A
#
# COMPACT_ATOMS: atom_id res chain seq x y z
N MET A 1 -8.96 9.67 7.90
CA MET A 1 -10.08 9.15 8.72
C MET A 1 -10.47 7.81 8.13
N ILE A 2 -10.62 6.77 8.95
CA ILE A 2 -10.86 5.41 8.47
C ILE A 2 -12.34 5.08 8.68
N GLU A 3 -13.02 4.62 7.63
CA GLU A 3 -14.45 4.27 7.69
C GLU A 3 -14.68 2.77 7.63
N ASN A 4 -15.61 2.28 8.46
CA ASN A 4 -16.06 0.89 8.45
C ASN A 4 -17.33 0.79 7.58
N LYS A 5 -17.28 0.05 6.46
CA LYS A 5 -18.49 -0.22 5.66
C LYS A 5 -19.08 -1.58 6.03
N GLN A 6 -20.41 -1.66 6.01
CA GLN A 6 -21.14 -2.91 6.19
C GLN A 6 -21.20 -3.68 4.86
N LEU A 7 -20.96 -4.99 4.93
CA LEU A 7 -21.07 -5.91 3.79
C LEU A 7 -22.43 -6.64 3.82
N PRO A 8 -23.06 -6.89 2.66
CA PRO A 8 -24.38 -7.53 2.59
C PRO A 8 -24.37 -9.04 2.86
N HIS A 9 -23.20 -9.69 2.85
CA HIS A 9 -23.07 -11.15 3.00
C HIS A 9 -21.96 -11.52 3.99
N PRO A 10 -22.11 -12.65 4.71
CA PRO A 10 -21.09 -13.13 5.63
C PRO A 10 -19.82 -13.54 4.88
N LEU A 11 -18.67 -13.09 5.37
CA LEU A 11 -17.36 -13.39 4.79
C LEU A 11 -16.87 -14.78 5.20
N THR A 12 -16.37 -15.55 4.23
CA THR A 12 -15.67 -16.81 4.49
C THR A 12 -14.27 -16.54 5.08
N GLU A 13 -13.76 -17.45 5.92
CA GLU A 13 -12.40 -17.35 6.49
C GLU A 13 -11.31 -17.19 5.41
N GLY A 14 -11.47 -17.87 4.26
CA GLY A 14 -10.55 -17.73 3.12
C GLY A 14 -10.52 -16.32 2.52
N ASP A 15 -11.63 -15.58 2.55
CA ASP A 15 -11.69 -14.21 2.03
C ASP A 15 -11.00 -13.23 2.99
N LYS A 16 -11.20 -13.41 4.30
CA LYS A 16 -10.50 -12.63 5.33
C LYS A 16 -8.98 -12.83 5.25
N GLU A 17 -8.55 -14.08 5.00
CA GLU A 17 -7.13 -14.39 4.84
C GLU A 17 -6.51 -13.74 3.61
N ARG A 18 -7.16 -13.89 2.46
CA ARG A 18 -6.65 -13.34 1.19
C ARG A 18 -6.58 -11.82 1.22
N ALA A 19 -7.59 -11.15 1.79
CA ALA A 19 -7.59 -9.69 1.96
C ALA A 19 -6.53 -9.21 2.95
N SER A 20 -6.30 -9.93 4.05
CA SER A 20 -5.20 -9.62 4.98
C SER A 20 -3.84 -9.78 4.30
N ASN A 21 -3.66 -10.87 3.55
CA ASN A 21 -2.40 -11.19 2.89
C ASN A 21 -2.01 -10.17 1.81
N SER A 22 -2.98 -9.52 1.15
CA SER A 22 -2.67 -8.44 0.20
C SER A 22 -2.01 -7.22 0.85
N TYR A 23 -2.22 -7.00 2.15
CA TYR A 23 -1.52 -5.97 2.92
C TYR A 23 -0.22 -6.49 3.52
N LEU A 24 -0.17 -7.74 4.00
CA LEU A 24 1.01 -8.30 4.68
C LEU A 24 2.21 -8.58 3.77
N MET A 25 2.00 -8.80 2.47
CA MET A 25 3.12 -9.14 1.58
C MET A 25 4.10 -7.98 1.33
N SER A 26 3.67 -6.73 1.51
CA SER A 26 4.58 -5.57 1.49
C SER A 26 5.59 -5.58 2.65
N VAL A 27 5.32 -6.31 3.74
CA VAL A 27 6.21 -6.43 4.90
C VAL A 27 7.36 -7.42 4.62
N VAL A 28 7.10 -8.49 3.87
CA VAL A 28 8.11 -9.51 3.53
C VAL A 28 9.20 -8.95 2.61
N ALA A 29 8.83 -8.03 1.71
CA ALA A 29 9.75 -7.29 0.85
C ALA A 29 10.80 -6.47 1.62
N ILE A 30 10.38 -5.86 2.75
CA ILE A 30 11.26 -5.11 3.64
C ILE A 30 12.25 -6.05 4.35
N MET A 31 11.82 -7.25 4.74
CA MET A 31 12.68 -8.26 5.38
C MET A 31 13.72 -8.88 4.45
N ALA A 32 13.49 -8.87 3.13
CA ALA A 32 14.45 -9.34 2.12
C ALA A 32 15.62 -8.36 1.85
N GLY A 33 15.72 -7.26 2.61
CA GLY A 33 16.86 -6.34 2.58
C GLY A 33 16.93 -5.42 1.36
N MET A 34 15.91 -5.43 0.50
CA MET A 34 15.81 -4.52 -0.64
C MET A 34 14.72 -3.48 -0.37
N PRO A 35 15.05 -2.28 0.14
CA PRO A 35 14.16 -1.13 0.10
C PRO A 35 14.13 -0.57 -1.34
N ILE A 36 13.77 -1.42 -2.31
CA ILE A 36 13.59 -0.97 -3.68
C ILE A 36 12.14 -0.48 -3.77
N PRO A 37 11.90 0.80 -4.16
CA PRO A 37 10.54 1.36 -4.30
C PRO A 37 9.56 0.47 -5.06
N LEU A 38 10.07 -0.38 -5.96
CA LEU A 38 9.31 -1.31 -6.80
C LEU A 38 8.75 -2.53 -6.08
N ILE A 39 9.38 -3.08 -5.03
CA ILE A 39 9.01 -4.43 -4.56
C ILE A 39 7.61 -4.44 -3.96
N ASN A 40 7.26 -3.44 -3.14
CA ASN A 40 5.93 -3.37 -2.54
C ASN A 40 4.83 -3.15 -3.59
N LEU A 41 5.14 -2.35 -4.62
CA LEU A 41 4.23 -2.13 -5.74
C LEU A 41 4.03 -3.42 -6.57
N LEU A 42 5.11 -4.13 -6.89
CA LEU A 42 5.05 -5.39 -7.64
C LEU A 42 4.31 -6.48 -6.86
N ALA A 43 4.53 -6.57 -5.55
CA ALA A 43 3.81 -7.50 -4.69
C ALA A 43 2.30 -7.23 -4.73
N THR A 44 1.88 -5.98 -4.48
CA THR A 44 0.46 -5.62 -4.52
C THR A 44 -0.16 -5.77 -5.90
N LEU A 45 0.60 -5.50 -6.97
CA LEU A 45 0.19 -5.76 -8.35
C LEU A 45 -0.03 -7.26 -8.61
N PHE A 46 0.86 -8.13 -8.12
CA PHE A 46 0.68 -9.57 -8.23
C PHE A 46 -0.60 -10.04 -7.52
N PHE A 47 -0.88 -9.54 -6.32
CA PHE A 47 -2.13 -9.85 -5.61
C PHE A 47 -3.36 -9.41 -6.40
N LEU A 48 -3.32 -8.23 -7.00
CA LEU A 48 -4.41 -7.71 -7.82
C LEU A 48 -4.71 -8.64 -9.00
N PHE A 49 -3.68 -9.18 -9.66
CA PHE A 49 -3.86 -10.16 -10.72
C PHE A 49 -4.29 -11.54 -10.21
N ALA A 50 -3.70 -12.03 -9.11
CA ALA A 50 -4.00 -13.34 -8.53
C ALA A 50 -5.46 -13.45 -8.07
N TYR A 51 -6.02 -12.37 -7.51
CA TYR A 51 -7.35 -12.36 -6.90
C TYR A 51 -8.41 -11.60 -7.71
N ARG A 52 -8.17 -11.32 -9.00
CA ARG A 52 -9.13 -10.63 -9.89
C ARG A 52 -10.52 -11.29 -9.99
N LYS A 53 -10.63 -12.60 -9.72
CA LYS A 53 -11.90 -13.37 -9.73
C LYS A 53 -12.41 -13.68 -8.32
N ALA A 54 -11.78 -13.16 -7.27
CA ALA A 54 -12.21 -13.38 -5.89
C ALA A 54 -13.49 -12.58 -5.55
N SER A 55 -13.96 -12.69 -4.32
CA SER A 55 -15.10 -11.92 -3.84
C SER A 55 -14.84 -10.42 -3.90
N TYR A 56 -15.92 -9.63 -3.91
CA TYR A 56 -15.84 -8.17 -3.90
C TYR A 56 -14.91 -7.66 -2.80
N PHE A 57 -15.04 -8.22 -1.59
CA PHE A 57 -14.22 -7.84 -0.44
C PHE A 57 -12.72 -7.99 -0.70
N VAL A 58 -12.30 -9.15 -1.21
CA VAL A 58 -10.89 -9.44 -1.50
C VAL A 58 -10.38 -8.53 -2.62
N ARG A 59 -11.15 -8.41 -3.72
CA ARG A 59 -10.79 -7.54 -4.84
C ARG A 59 -10.62 -6.09 -4.42
N TRP A 60 -11.55 -5.58 -3.62
CA TRP A 60 -11.55 -4.20 -3.13
C TRP A 60 -10.30 -3.93 -2.29
N HIS A 61 -9.97 -4.79 -1.32
CA HIS A 61 -8.78 -4.63 -0.50
C HIS A 61 -7.47 -4.77 -1.29
N CYS A 62 -7.41 -5.66 -2.28
CA CYS A 62 -6.27 -5.75 -3.20
C CYS A 62 -6.06 -4.45 -3.98
N HIS A 63 -7.15 -3.83 -4.45
CA HIS A 63 -7.07 -2.54 -5.15
C HIS A 63 -6.68 -1.38 -4.24
N GLN A 64 -7.25 -1.27 -3.03
CA GLN A 64 -6.84 -0.24 -2.07
C GLN A 64 -5.35 -0.37 -1.73
N ALA A 65 -4.86 -1.59 -1.48
CA ALA A 65 -3.45 -1.85 -1.22
C ALA A 65 -2.56 -1.46 -2.41
N PHE A 66 -2.97 -1.81 -3.64
CA PHE A 66 -2.22 -1.46 -4.83
C PHE A 66 -2.15 0.05 -5.06
N ILE A 67 -3.29 0.75 -4.94
CA ILE A 67 -3.35 2.20 -5.13
C ILE A 67 -2.45 2.89 -4.12
N SER A 68 -2.52 2.50 -2.84
CA SER A 68 -1.70 3.11 -1.80
C SER A 68 -0.19 2.90 -2.05
N GLN A 69 0.22 1.69 -2.47
CA GLN A 69 1.60 1.42 -2.89
C GLN A 69 2.01 2.17 -4.16
N LEU A 70 1.09 2.42 -5.10
CA LEU A 70 1.37 3.20 -6.31
C LEU A 70 1.67 4.66 -5.97
N PHE A 71 0.94 5.26 -5.02
CA PHE A 71 1.24 6.61 -4.53
C PHE A 71 2.60 6.65 -3.82
N LEU A 72 2.87 5.69 -2.93
CA LEU A 72 4.14 5.62 -2.22
C LEU A 72 5.33 5.39 -3.18
N PHE A 73 5.13 4.62 -4.25
CA PHE A 73 6.14 4.37 -5.28
C PHE A 73 6.68 5.67 -5.90
N PHE A 74 5.81 6.64 -6.23
CA PHE A 74 6.27 7.92 -6.80
C PHE A 74 7.10 8.74 -5.80
N ILE A 75 6.67 8.77 -4.54
CA ILE A 75 7.39 9.45 -3.46
C ILE A 75 8.78 8.81 -3.31
N ASN A 76 8.83 7.49 -3.14
CA ASN A 76 10.04 6.72 -2.90
C ASN A 76 11.01 6.72 -4.09
N THR A 77 10.50 6.65 -5.32
CA THR A 77 11.33 6.69 -6.53
C THR A 77 12.02 8.04 -6.69
N THR A 78 11.29 9.13 -6.42
CA THR A 78 11.87 10.48 -6.45
C THR A 78 12.94 10.65 -5.37
N THR A 79 12.66 10.21 -4.13
CA THR A 79 13.65 10.23 -3.04
C THR A 79 14.89 9.44 -3.43
N PHE A 80 14.70 8.21 -3.95
CA PHE A 80 15.80 7.32 -4.33
C PHE A 80 16.71 7.96 -5.37
N TRP A 81 16.17 8.44 -6.50
CA TRP A 81 16.99 9.04 -7.56
C TRP A 81 17.66 10.35 -7.13
N TRP A 82 17.01 11.15 -6.28
CA TRP A 82 17.63 12.35 -5.72
C TRP A 82 18.81 11.97 -4.81
N THR A 83 18.63 11.01 -3.91
CA THR A 83 19.71 10.51 -3.04
C THR A 83 20.88 9.93 -3.85
N ILE A 84 20.58 9.13 -4.89
CA ILE A 84 21.60 8.61 -5.82
C ILE A 84 22.35 9.76 -6.50
N SER A 85 21.67 10.79 -7.00
CA SER A 85 22.33 11.93 -7.64
C SER A 85 23.29 12.67 -6.70
N ILE A 86 22.96 12.76 -5.41
CA ILE A 86 23.85 13.34 -4.40
C ILE A 86 25.05 12.43 -4.14
N GLY A 87 24.82 11.12 -4.00
CA GLY A 87 25.88 10.13 -3.74
C GLY A 87 26.90 10.00 -4.88
N PHE A 88 26.47 10.15 -6.13
CA PHE A 88 27.35 10.18 -7.30
C PHE A 88 27.93 11.57 -7.60
N GLY A 89 27.64 12.58 -6.78
CA GLY A 89 28.20 13.92 -6.90
C GLY A 89 27.63 14.78 -8.03
N SER A 90 26.50 14.38 -8.65
CA SER A 90 25.84 15.18 -9.68
C SER A 90 24.98 16.31 -9.10
N ASN A 91 24.62 16.24 -7.81
CA ASN A 91 23.90 17.28 -7.08
C ASN A 91 24.47 17.47 -5.67
N MET A 92 24.34 18.68 -5.13
CA MET A 92 24.68 18.95 -3.72
C MET A 92 23.45 18.72 -2.81
N PRO A 93 23.65 18.27 -1.56
CA PRO A 93 22.60 18.28 -0.55
C PRO A 93 22.04 19.70 -0.37
N SER A 94 20.70 19.83 -0.39
CA SER A 94 20.02 21.13 -0.26
C SER A 94 18.90 21.06 0.79
N ASN A 95 18.46 22.21 1.27
CA ASN A 95 17.31 22.28 2.20
C ASN A 95 16.05 21.64 1.58
N ASN A 96 15.85 21.80 0.27
CA ASN A 96 14.73 21.18 -0.45
C ASN A 96 14.82 19.65 -0.42
N TYR A 97 16.02 19.10 -0.59
CA TYR A 97 16.24 17.65 -0.47
C TYR A 97 15.89 17.15 0.93
N PHE A 98 16.35 17.81 2.00
CA PHE A 98 16.05 17.39 3.36
C PHE A 98 14.55 17.51 3.69
N ALA A 99 13.89 18.59 3.26
CA ALA A 99 12.44 18.74 3.43
C ALA A 99 11.67 17.62 2.72
N TYR A 100 12.05 17.29 1.48
CA TYR A 100 11.45 16.19 0.73
C TYR A 100 11.72 14.82 1.38
N LEU A 101 12.93 14.59 1.88
CA LEU A 101 13.31 13.35 2.56
C LEU A 101 12.49 13.12 3.84
N ILE A 102 12.31 14.16 4.67
CA ILE A 102 11.48 14.07 5.89
C ILE A 102 10.02 13.79 5.54
N MET A 103 9.49 14.46 4.50
CA MET A 103 8.16 14.20 3.98
C MET A 103 8.03 12.73 3.53
N ALA A 104 8.96 12.24 2.71
CA ALA A 104 8.95 10.87 2.23
C ALA A 104 9.00 9.84 3.37
N ILE A 105 9.85 10.05 4.38
CA ILE A 105 9.92 9.18 5.56
C ILE A 105 8.58 9.16 6.30
N SER A 106 7.95 10.33 6.47
CA SER A 106 6.65 10.45 7.15
C SER A 106 5.56 9.68 6.42
N PHE A 107 5.49 9.78 5.08
CA PHE A 107 4.55 8.99 4.26
C PHE A 107 4.81 7.48 4.38
N ASN A 108 6.07 7.03 4.37
CA ASN A 108 6.39 5.61 4.56
C ASN A 108 5.93 5.08 5.92
N ILE A 109 6.11 5.85 6.99
CA ILE A 109 5.68 5.45 8.34
C ILE A 109 4.14 5.34 8.40
N ILE A 110 3.43 6.34 7.90
CA ILE A 110 1.96 6.34 7.87
C ILE A 110 1.44 5.15 7.05
N GLU A 111 2.03 4.93 5.88
CA GLU A 111 1.65 3.85 4.97
C GLU A 111 1.91 2.47 5.59
N PHE A 112 3.06 2.29 6.24
CA PHE A 112 3.41 1.06 6.94
C PHE A 112 2.44 0.77 8.11
N ALA A 113 2.21 1.76 8.98
CA ALA A 113 1.31 1.63 10.12
C ALA A 113 -0.14 1.33 9.68
N GLY A 114 -0.63 2.07 8.68
CA GLY A 114 -1.95 1.85 8.12
C GLY A 114 -2.08 0.48 7.47
N THR A 115 -1.05 0.01 6.76
CA THR A 115 -1.04 -1.31 6.09
C THR A 115 -1.15 -2.43 7.13
N ILE A 116 -0.36 -2.37 8.20
CA ILE A 116 -0.44 -3.32 9.31
C ILE A 116 -1.83 -3.29 9.96
N TYR A 117 -2.35 -2.10 10.24
CA TYR A 117 -3.69 -1.96 10.82
C TYR A 117 -4.78 -2.57 9.93
N SER A 118 -4.68 -2.33 8.61
CA SER A 118 -5.62 -2.87 7.61
C SER A 118 -5.54 -4.39 7.51
N ALA A 119 -4.33 -4.96 7.55
CA ALA A 119 -4.15 -6.41 7.60
C ALA A 119 -4.86 -7.03 8.81
N MET A 120 -4.64 -6.47 10.00
CA MET A 120 -5.29 -6.94 11.23
C MET A 120 -6.82 -6.80 11.19
N ALA A 121 -7.32 -5.67 10.67
CA ALA A 121 -8.76 -5.41 10.58
C ALA A 121 -9.46 -6.33 9.57
N THR A 122 -8.85 -6.51 8.39
CA THR A 122 -9.41 -7.38 7.33
C THR A 122 -9.39 -8.85 7.73
N ARG A 123 -8.39 -9.31 8.51
CA ARG A 123 -8.40 -10.66 9.11
C ARG A 123 -9.58 -10.88 10.06
N LYS A 124 -10.07 -9.83 10.71
CA LYS A 124 -11.30 -9.87 11.53
C LYS A 124 -12.58 -9.70 10.70
N GLY A 125 -12.48 -9.56 9.38
CA GLY A 125 -13.62 -9.34 8.48
C GLY A 125 -14.15 -7.91 8.46
N VAL A 126 -13.38 -6.94 8.96
CA VAL A 126 -13.77 -5.53 8.93
C VAL A 126 -13.40 -4.92 7.59
N HIS A 127 -14.38 -4.32 6.89
CA HIS A 127 -14.14 -3.63 5.63
C HIS A 127 -13.70 -2.19 5.88
N LEU A 128 -12.38 -2.02 5.85
CA LEU A 128 -11.70 -0.80 6.21
C LEU A 128 -11.37 0.07 4.99
N SER A 129 -11.93 1.29 4.95
CA SER A 129 -11.67 2.24 3.88
C SER A 129 -10.75 3.36 4.33
N TRP A 130 -9.62 3.54 3.64
CA TRP A 130 -8.73 4.67 3.87
C TRP A 130 -9.29 5.88 3.16
N TRP A 131 -9.22 7.02 3.83
CA TRP A 131 -9.49 8.30 3.20
C TRP A 131 -8.61 8.45 1.94
N PHE A 132 -9.19 8.97 0.86
CA PHE A 132 -8.59 9.10 -0.48
C PHE A 132 -8.44 7.78 -1.25
N TYR A 133 -7.72 6.77 -0.72
CA TYR A 133 -7.51 5.51 -1.47
C TYR A 133 -8.78 4.69 -1.60
N GLY A 134 -9.63 4.67 -0.57
CA GLY A 134 -10.89 3.94 -0.58
C GLY A 134 -11.90 4.52 -1.57
N ASP A 135 -11.95 5.86 -1.69
CA ASP A 135 -12.83 6.55 -2.65
C ASP A 135 -12.43 6.22 -4.09
N LEU A 136 -11.12 6.22 -4.38
CA LEU A 136 -10.59 5.77 -5.69
C LEU A 136 -10.89 4.30 -5.94
N THR A 137 -10.78 3.46 -4.89
CA THR A 137 -11.06 2.03 -4.99
C THR A 137 -12.54 1.76 -5.31
N ASP A 138 -13.46 2.50 -4.71
CA ASP A 138 -14.90 2.39 -4.98
C ASP A 138 -15.24 2.72 -6.45
N LEU A 139 -14.54 3.68 -7.06
CA LEU A 139 -14.74 4.04 -8.47
C LEU A 139 -14.25 2.93 -9.42
N ILE A 140 -13.21 2.20 -9.02
CA ILE A 140 -12.58 1.14 -9.83
C ILE A 140 -13.30 -0.20 -9.64
N VAL A 141 -13.64 -0.54 -8.40
CA VAL A 141 -14.16 -1.85 -8.03
C VAL A 141 -15.67 -1.78 -7.88
N LYS A 142 -16.37 -2.23 -8.91
CA LYS A 142 -17.83 -2.40 -8.84
C LYS A 142 -18.21 -3.66 -8.06
N ARG A 143 -19.31 -3.54 -7.29
CA ARG A 143 -19.95 -4.64 -6.55
C ARG A 143 -20.42 -5.75 -7.48
#